data_AF-A0A2N2IJR8-F1
#
_entry.id   AF-A0A2N2IJR8-F1
#
_cell.length_a   1.000
_cell.length_b   1.000
_cell.length_c   1.000
_cell.angle_alpha   90.00
_cell.angle_beta   90.00
_cell.angle_gamma   90.00
#
_symmetry.space_group_name_H-M   'P 1'
#
loop_
_entity.id
_entity.type
_entity.pdbx_description
1 polymer ?
#
loop_
_entity_poly.entity_id
_entity_poly.type
_entity_poly.pdbx_seq_one_letter_code
_entity_poly.pdbx_strand_id
1 'polypeptide(L)' 'AEPVTPLEIKAVEPISKLHKDMFPYIGYFHRLFVIRFPRTVGGREVLPETARVIRLRFAGSLGNARLVWQTTNLVVNQ' A
#
# COMPACT_ATOMS: atom_id res chain seq x y z
N ALA A 1 12.07 -6.21 -13.99
CA ALA A 1 10.89 -5.57 -14.59
C ALA A 1 10.93 -4.10 -14.23
N GLU A 2 10.61 -3.22 -15.18
CA GLU A 2 10.50 -1.79 -14.89
C GLU A 2 9.32 -1.54 -13.92
N PRO A 3 9.42 -0.55 -13.01
CA PRO A 3 8.30 -0.20 -12.14
C PRO A 3 7.10 0.24 -12.97
N VAL A 4 5.93 -0.35 -12.69
CA VAL A 4 4.69 0.02 -13.34
C VAL A 4 3.92 0.99 -12.44
N THR A 5 3.59 2.16 -13.00
CA THR A 5 2.78 3.16 -12.31
C THR A 5 1.31 2.70 -12.27
N PRO A 6 0.61 2.86 -11.14
CA PRO A 6 -0.82 2.56 -11.08
C PRO A 6 -1.63 3.52 -11.96
N LEU A 7 -2.70 3.01 -12.56
CA LEU A 7 -3.69 3.81 -13.29
C LEU A 7 -4.59 4.59 -12.31
N GLU A 8 -4.86 4.00 -11.15
CA GLU A 8 -5.78 4.57 -10.18
C GLU A 8 -5.40 4.17 -8.76
N ILE A 9 -5.54 5.11 -7.83
CA ILE A 9 -5.44 4.89 -6.38
C ILE A 9 -6.68 5.54 -5.76
N LYS A 10 -7.56 4.74 -5.14
CA LYS A 10 -8.77 5.22 -4.46
C LYS A 10 -8.75 4.83 -2.99
N ALA A 11 -9.04 5.78 -2.11
CA ALA A 11 -9.33 5.49 -0.72
C ALA A 11 -10.71 4.81 -0.61
N VAL A 12 -10.81 3.80 0.26
CA VAL A 12 -12.08 3.14 0.58
C VAL A 12 -12.62 3.72 1.86
N GLU A 13 -13.63 4.57 1.74
CA GLU A 13 -14.29 5.22 2.87
C GLU A 13 -15.83 5.23 2.65
N PRO A 14 -16.63 4.73 3.62
CA PRO A 14 -16.23 4.10 4.88
C PRO A 14 -15.78 2.64 4.70
N ILE A 15 -14.90 2.16 5.60
CA ILE A 15 -14.51 0.74 5.65
C ILE A 15 -15.71 -0.09 6.13
N SER A 16 -16.35 -0.80 5.20
CA SER A 16 -17.53 -1.61 5.47
C SER A 16 -17.23 -2.87 6.30
N LYS A 17 -18.29 -3.49 6.86
CA LYS A 17 -18.19 -4.74 7.63
C LYS A 17 -17.53 -5.87 6.82
N LEU A 18 -17.86 -5.99 5.53
CA LEU A 18 -17.25 -7.00 4.65
C LEU A 18 -15.72 -6.90 4.61
N HIS A 19 -15.17 -5.69 4.55
CA HIS A 19 -13.73 -5.49 4.56
C HIS A 19 -13.10 -5.97 5.88
N LYS A 20 -13.78 -5.77 7.00
CA LYS A 20 -13.34 -6.24 8.32
C LYS A 20 -13.45 -7.76 8.44
N ASP A 21 -14.47 -8.36 7.85
CA ASP A 21 -14.66 -9.81 7.84
C ASP A 21 -13.55 -10.50 7.00
N MET A 22 -13.17 -9.91 5.86
CA MET A 22 -12.09 -10.41 5.01
C MET A 22 -10.68 -10.13 5.56
N PHE A 23 -10.51 -9.00 6.23
CA PHE A 23 -9.22 -8.53 6.75
C PHE A 23 -9.37 -8.11 8.22
N PRO A 24 -9.41 -9.07 9.16
CA PRO A 24 -9.77 -8.83 10.56
C PRO A 24 -8.76 -7.96 11.33
N TYR A 25 -7.58 -7.72 10.75
CA TYR A 25 -6.56 -6.83 11.29
C TYR A 25 -6.79 -5.34 10.95
N ILE A 26 -7.76 -5.01 10.08
CA ILE A 26 -8.08 -3.61 9.74
C ILE A 26 -8.89 -2.98 10.89
N GLY A 27 -8.20 -2.28 11.77
CA GLY A 27 -8.78 -1.45 12.84
C GLY A 27 -9.01 0.02 12.46
N TYR A 28 -9.45 0.83 13.44
CA TYR A 28 -9.82 2.24 13.26
C TYR A 28 -8.70 3.13 12.67
N PHE A 29 -7.44 2.85 13.00
CA PHE A 29 -6.29 3.64 12.52
C PHE A 29 -5.78 3.22 11.14
N HIS A 30 -6.40 2.23 10.49
CA HIS A 30 -5.98 1.77 9.18
C HIS A 30 -6.72 2.51 8.07
N ARG A 31 -5.99 2.84 7.01
CA ARG A 31 -6.56 3.36 5.76
C ARG A 31 -6.51 2.26 4.72
N LEU A 32 -7.62 2.07 4.01
CA LEU A 32 -7.72 1.09 2.93
C LEU A 32 -7.68 1.81 1.58
N PHE A 33 -6.87 1.29 0.67
CA PHE A 33 -6.75 1.81 -0.69
C PHE A 33 -6.93 0.69 -1.70
N VAL A 34 -7.68 0.96 -2.77
CA VAL A 34 -7.73 0.12 -3.96
C VAL A 34 -6.80 0.74 -5.00
N ILE A 35 -5.80 -0.03 -5.42
CA ILE A 35 -4.81 0.38 -6.41
C ILE A 35 -5.02 -0.47 -7.66
N ARG A 36 -5.24 0.17 -8.81
CA ARG A 36 -5.39 -0.51 -10.11
C ARG A 36 -4.14 -0.31 -10.95
N PHE A 37 -3.56 -1.41 -11.40
CA PHE A 37 -2.43 -1.41 -12.33
C PHE A 37 -2.91 -1.68 -13.76
N PRO A 38 -2.22 -1.15 -14.78
CA PRO A 38 -2.52 -1.51 -16.16
C PRO A 38 -2.24 -3.00 -16.39
N ARG A 39 -3.02 -3.65 -17.26
CA ARG A 39 -2.77 -5.05 -17.64
C ARG A 39 -1.55 -5.17 -18.55
N THR A 40 -1.36 -4.18 -19.43
CA THR A 40 -0.25 -4.12 -20.39
C THR A 40 0.37 -2.73 -20.41
N VAL A 41 1.69 -2.66 -20.62
CA VAL A 41 2.46 -1.43 -20.82
C VAL A 41 3.40 -1.65 -22.00
N GLY A 42 3.31 -0.81 -23.03
CA GLY A 42 4.16 -0.93 -24.22
C GLY A 42 4.05 -2.30 -24.92
N GLY A 43 2.88 -2.93 -24.89
CA GLY A 43 2.64 -4.25 -25.47
C GLY A 43 3.13 -5.44 -24.63
N ARG A 44 3.69 -5.22 -23.43
CA ARG A 44 4.09 -6.26 -22.49
C ARG A 44 3.08 -6.39 -21.36
N GLU A 45 2.74 -7.61 -20.95
CA GLU A 45 1.92 -7.83 -19.75
C GLU A 45 2.67 -7.40 -18.49
N VAL A 46 1.97 -6.66 -17.64
CA VAL A 46 2.49 -6.16 -16.35
C VAL A 46 2.60 -7.29 -15.33
N LEU A 47 1.66 -8.24 -15.39
CA LEU A 47 1.62 -9.41 -14.54
C LEU A 47 1.45 -10.66 -15.42
N PRO A 48 2.53 -11.19 -16.01
CA PRO A 48 2.46 -12.43 -16.78
C PRO A 48 2.10 -13.60 -15.87
N GLU A 49 1.44 -14.64 -16.41
CA GLU A 49 1.07 -15.84 -15.64
C GLU A 49 2.26 -16.58 -15.00
N THR A 50 3.46 -16.36 -15.55
CA THR A 50 4.72 -16.90 -15.01
C THR A 50 5.27 -16.11 -13.82
N ALA A 51 4.65 -14.99 -13.44
CA ALA A 51 5.12 -14.15 -12.36
C ALA A 51 4.99 -14.87 -11.01
N ARG A 52 6.13 -15.20 -10.40
CA ARG A 52 6.18 -15.85 -9.08
C ARG A 52 6.19 -14.88 -7.90
N VAL A 53 6.54 -13.61 -8.14
CA VAL A 53 6.74 -12.61 -7.10
C VAL A 53 6.20 -11.26 -7.56
N ILE A 54 5.36 -10.66 -6.72
CA ILE A 54 4.84 -9.29 -6.89
C ILE A 54 5.40 -8.46 -5.74
N ARG A 55 6.06 -7.34 -6.06
CA ARG A 55 6.58 -6.40 -5.04
C ARG A 55 5.91 -5.05 -5.22
N LEU A 56 5.11 -4.66 -4.24
CA LEU A 56 4.56 -3.32 -4.15
C LEU A 56 5.57 -2.41 -3.44
N ARG A 57 5.99 -1.33 -4.10
CA ARG A 57 6.80 -0.27 -3.49
C ARG A 57 5.91 0.94 -3.28
N PHE A 58 5.79 1.37 -2.04
CA PHE A 58 5.13 2.63 -1.69
C PHE A 58 6.16 3.54 -1.02
N ALA A 59 6.04 4.84 -1.28
CA ALA A 59 6.76 5.86 -0.56
C ALA A 59 5.74 6.64 0.27
N GLY A 60 6.08 6.95 1.53
CA GLY A 60 5.23 7.82 2.35
C GLY A 60 5.17 9.24 1.81
N SER A 61 4.40 10.11 2.45
CA SER A 61 4.26 11.54 2.08
C SER A 61 5.58 12.31 1.98
N LEU A 62 6.64 11.81 2.62
CA LEU A 62 8.00 12.37 2.59
C LEU A 62 8.89 11.77 1.48
N GLY A 63 8.37 10.93 0.58
CA GLY A 63 9.14 10.30 -0.50
C GLY A 63 10.12 9.22 -0.05
N ASN A 64 10.25 8.99 1.26
CA ASN A 64 11.10 7.95 1.82
C ASN A 64 10.39 6.59 1.78
N ALA A 65 11.05 5.60 1.15
CA ALA A 65 10.62 4.20 1.14
C ALA A 65 11.08 3.42 2.38
N ARG A 66 11.86 4.06 3.28
CA ARG A 66 12.26 3.49 4.57
C ARG A 66 11.38 4.06 5.67
N LEU A 67 10.69 3.18 6.40
CA LEU A 67 10.00 3.54 7.63
C LEU A 67 11.08 3.77 8.71
N VAL A 68 11.25 5.02 9.15
CA VAL A 68 12.12 5.39 10.27
C VAL A 68 11.22 5.71 11.45
N TRP A 69 11.21 4.85 12.46
CA TRP A 69 10.48 5.08 13.70
C TRP A 69 11.41 5.84 14.67
N GLN A 70 11.14 7.12 14.89
CA GLN A 70 11.84 7.93 15.89
C GLN A 70 10.95 8.03 17.13
N THR A 71 11.31 7.30 18.19
CA THR A 71 10.67 7.49 19.50
C THR A 71 11.40 8.65 20.17
N THR A 72 10.70 9.74 20.44
CA THR A 72 11.16 10.69 21.44
C THR A 72 10.70 10.11 22.77
N ASN A 73 11.60 9.46 23.50
CA ASN A 73 11.33 9.18 24.90
C ASN A 73 11.21 10.54 25.60
N LEU A 74 9.97 10.96 25.88
CA LEU A 74 9.71 12.07 26.80
C LEU A 74 10.24 11.63 28.15
N VAL A 75 11.44 12.09 28.50
CA VAL A 75 11.95 12.01 29.87
C VAL A 75 11.11 12.97 30.70
N VAL A 76 10.13 12.43 31.42
CA VAL A 76 9.47 13.16 32.50
C VAL A 76 10.43 13.11 33.67
N ASN A 77 11.18 14.19 33.88
CA ASN A 77 11.93 14.38 35.12
C ASN A 77 10.92 14.47 36.27
N GLN A 78 11.04 13.56 37.24
CA GLN A 78 10.39 13.68 38.55
C GLN A 78 11.13 14.70 39.42
#